data_AF-A0A0X3U973-F1
#
_entry.id   AF-A0A0X3U973-F1
#
_cell.length_a   1.000
_cell.length_b   1.000
_cell.length_c   1.000
_cell.angle_alpha   90.00
_cell.angle_beta   90.00
_cell.angle_gamma   90.00
#
_symmetry.space_group_name_H-M   'P 1'
#
loop_
_entity.id
_entity.type
_entity.pdbx_description
1 polymer ?
#
loop_
_entity_poly.entity_id
_entity_poly.type
_entity_poly.pdbx_seq_one_letter_code
_entity_poly.pdbx_strand_id
1 'polypeptide(L)'
;MFGEKVKVYFDKAVDIVFGIILVFIMLGIAIGALQLFVTSWQLLAFEGITGHYIDIIADVLTLYVLIELSRSLVEYFNSHKLRLTFIIDAAIVFILREILILLFKHEIKAEMIYAFSALIFVLGALRIASIVVYNREKMIAH
;
A
#
# COMPACT_ATOMS: atom_id res chain seq x y z
N MET A 1 -9.95 -36.16 -7.61
CA MET A 1 -10.73 -36.04 -6.36
C MET A 1 -9.92 -35.60 -5.13
N PHE A 2 -8.69 -36.11 -4.89
CA PHE A 2 -7.86 -35.65 -3.75
C PHE A 2 -7.34 -34.21 -3.89
N GLY A 3 -6.91 -33.82 -5.10
CA GLY A 3 -6.39 -32.46 -5.35
C GLY A 3 -7.41 -31.33 -5.18
N GLU A 4 -8.69 -31.57 -5.51
CA GLU A 4 -9.77 -30.58 -5.31
C GLU A 4 -10.02 -30.30 -3.83
N LYS A 5 -10.06 -31.33 -3.00
CA LYS A 5 -10.27 -31.17 -1.55
C LYS A 5 -9.11 -30.41 -0.92
N VAL A 6 -7.86 -30.75 -1.28
CA VAL A 6 -6.66 -30.05 -0.78
C VAL A 6 -6.69 -28.57 -1.16
N LYS A 7 -7.07 -28.25 -2.41
CA LYS A 7 -7.18 -26.87 -2.87
C LYS A 7 -8.21 -26.07 -2.07
N VAL A 8 -9.39 -26.64 -1.81
CA VAL A 8 -10.44 -25.99 -1.00
C VAL A 8 -9.97 -25.70 0.43
N TYR A 9 -9.26 -26.63 1.06
CA TYR A 9 -8.71 -26.40 2.40
C TYR A 9 -7.59 -25.34 2.41
N PHE A 10 -6.74 -25.35 1.37
CA PHE A 10 -5.69 -24.36 1.21
C PHE A 10 -6.27 -22.96 1.02
N ASP A 11 -7.18 -22.78 0.05
CA ASP A 11 -7.80 -21.49 -0.24
C ASP A 11 -8.52 -20.94 1.00
N LYS A 12 -9.27 -21.80 1.72
CA LYS A 12 -9.94 -21.43 2.97
C LYS A 12 -8.96 -21.02 4.08
N ALA A 13 -7.81 -21.68 4.19
CA ALA A 13 -6.78 -21.30 5.16
C ALA A 13 -6.18 -19.93 4.80
N VAL A 14 -5.94 -19.67 3.52
CA VAL A 14 -5.44 -18.37 3.05
C VAL A 14 -6.47 -17.27 3.32
N ASP A 15 -7.75 -17.50 3.04
CA ASP A 15 -8.82 -16.52 3.32
C ASP A 15 -8.87 -16.15 4.81
N ILE A 16 -8.73 -17.14 5.70
CA ILE A 16 -8.68 -16.89 7.15
C ILE A 16 -7.47 -16.02 7.51
N VAL A 17 -6.29 -16.33 6.98
CA VAL A 17 -5.06 -15.57 7.25
C VAL A 17 -5.19 -14.12 6.75
N PHE A 18 -5.63 -13.92 5.51
CA PHE A 18 -5.87 -12.59 4.95
C PHE A 18 -6.93 -11.83 5.74
N GLY A 19 -7.97 -12.52 6.23
CA GLY A 19 -9.03 -11.90 7.01
C GLY A 19 -8.53 -11.40 8.36
N ILE A 20 -7.70 -12.20 9.03
CA ILE A 20 -7.04 -11.81 10.27
C ILE A 20 -6.13 -10.60 10.05
N ILE A 21 -5.29 -10.61 9.01
CA ILE A 21 -4.40 -9.49 8.66
C ILE A 21 -5.23 -8.22 8.43
N LEU A 22 -6.33 -8.33 7.69
CA LEU A 22 -7.20 -7.20 7.38
C LEU A 22 -7.81 -6.58 8.65
N VAL A 23 -8.29 -7.41 9.58
CA VAL A 23 -8.80 -6.94 10.88
C VAL A 23 -7.72 -6.19 11.66
N PHE A 24 -6.50 -6.71 11.72
CA PHE A 24 -5.38 -6.02 12.39
C PHE A 24 -5.06 -4.67 11.75
N ILE A 25 -5.03 -4.60 10.41
CA ILE A 25 -4.78 -3.34 9.70
C ILE A 25 -5.91 -2.35 9.95
N MET A 26 -7.18 -2.77 9.92
CA MET A 26 -8.31 -1.91 10.22
C MET A 26 -8.24 -1.33 11.64
N LEU A 27 -7.89 -2.16 12.62
CA LEU A 27 -7.67 -1.69 14.00
C LEU A 27 -6.52 -0.69 14.07
N GLY A 28 -5.40 -0.96 13.38
CA GLY A 28 -4.27 -0.04 13.29
C GLY A 28 -4.64 1.31 12.69
N ILE A 29 -5.42 1.30 11.60
CA ILE A 29 -5.94 2.53 10.96
C ILE A 29 -6.85 3.29 11.94
N ALA A 30 -7.76 2.60 12.63
CA ALA A 30 -8.67 3.23 13.58
C ALA A 30 -7.92 3.89 14.74
N ILE A 31 -6.94 3.19 15.33
CA ILE A 31 -6.11 3.71 16.42
C ILE A 31 -5.27 4.90 15.93
N GLY A 32 -4.60 4.78 14.78
CA GLY A 32 -3.78 5.86 14.26
C GLY A 32 -4.61 7.09 13.86
N ALA A 33 -5.82 6.91 13.33
CA ALA A 33 -6.75 8.00 13.07
C ALA A 33 -7.17 8.71 14.35
N LEU A 34 -7.53 7.96 15.40
CA LEU A 34 -7.86 8.53 16.72
C LEU A 34 -6.68 9.31 17.29
N GLN A 35 -5.46 8.76 17.19
CA GLN A 35 -4.25 9.43 17.66
C GLN A 35 -4.00 10.74 16.90
N LEU A 36 -4.16 10.76 15.57
CA LEU A 36 -4.06 11.98 14.77
C LEU A 36 -5.06 13.05 15.20
N PHE A 37 -6.31 12.68 15.50
CA PHE A 37 -7.32 13.62 16.00
C PHE A 37 -6.89 14.25 17.33
N VAL A 38 -6.38 13.45 18.26
CA VAL A 38 -5.92 13.92 19.57
C VAL A 38 -4.72 14.87 19.43
N THR A 39 -3.70 14.48 18.65
CA THR A 39 -2.50 15.30 18.44
C THR A 39 -2.85 16.61 17.74
N SER A 40 -3.71 16.57 16.72
CA SER A 40 -4.14 17.79 16.00
C SER A 40 -4.89 18.76 16.92
N TRP A 41 -5.73 18.24 17.82
CA TRP A 41 -6.44 19.05 18.82
C TRP A 41 -5.48 19.77 19.78
N GLN A 42 -4.44 19.07 20.23
CA GLN A 42 -3.41 19.65 21.10
C GLN A 42 -2.63 20.76 20.39
N LEU A 43 -2.33 20.60 19.10
CA LEU A 43 -1.57 21.59 18.33
C LEU A 43 -2.33 22.89 18.09
N LEU A 44 -3.66 22.84 17.96
CA LEU A 44 -4.51 24.05 17.89
C LEU A 44 -4.49 24.86 19.20
N ALA A 45 -4.05 24.27 20.31
CA ALA A 45 -3.99 24.92 21.61
C ALA A 45 -2.63 25.60 21.91
N PHE A 46 -1.57 25.39 21.10
CA PHE A 46 -0.23 25.94 21.33
C PHE A 46 0.26 26.81 20.13
N GLU A 47 0.72 28.04 20.39
CA GLU A 47 1.03 29.08 19.38
C GLU A 47 2.34 28.92 18.56
N GLY A 48 3.02 27.77 18.59
CA GLY A 48 4.31 27.57 17.89
C GLY A 48 4.24 26.43 16.87
N ILE A 49 3.92 26.72 15.61
CA ILE A 49 3.16 25.76 14.79
C ILE A 49 3.92 25.10 13.63
N THR A 50 5.06 25.63 13.18
CA THR A 50 5.63 25.22 11.88
C THR A 50 6.18 23.78 11.84
N GLY A 51 6.83 23.32 12.92
CA GLY A 51 7.43 21.97 12.96
C GLY A 51 6.39 20.85 13.06
N HIS A 52 5.30 21.09 13.78
CA HIS A 52 4.30 20.08 14.07
C HIS A 52 3.38 19.73 12.89
N TYR A 53 3.25 20.61 11.90
CA TYR A 53 2.51 20.30 10.67
C TYR A 53 3.20 19.22 9.82
N ILE A 54 4.53 19.16 9.83
CA ILE A 54 5.29 18.15 9.08
C ILE A 54 4.99 16.75 9.62
N ASP A 55 4.93 16.60 10.94
CA ASP A 55 4.61 15.33 11.60
C ASP A 55 3.17 14.90 11.29
N ILE A 56 2.20 15.82 11.33
CA ILE A 56 0.81 15.51 10.94
C ILE A 56 0.74 14.99 9.49
N ILE A 57 1.42 15.65 8.55
CA ILE A 57 1.42 15.23 7.14
C ILE A 57 2.04 13.84 6.99
N ALA A 58 3.15 13.57 7.68
CA ALA A 58 3.79 12.27 7.67
C ALA A 58 2.87 11.17 8.25
N ASP A 59 2.17 11.45 9.35
CA ASP A 59 1.23 10.52 9.96
C ASP A 59 0.01 10.25 9.08
N VAL A 60 -0.56 11.27 8.43
CA VAL A 60 -1.64 11.12 7.44
C VAL A 60 -1.19 10.25 6.26
N LEU A 61 0.01 10.50 5.75
CA LEU A 61 0.61 9.69 4.68
C LEU A 61 0.86 8.24 5.13
N THR A 62 1.12 8.01 6.42
CA THR A 62 1.21 6.65 6.99
C THR A 62 -0.14 5.95 6.99
N LEU A 63 -1.20 6.62 7.45
CA LEU A 63 -2.56 6.06 7.42
C LEU A 63 -3.03 5.78 6.00
N TYR A 64 -2.73 6.68 5.07
CA TYR A 64 -3.04 6.49 3.66
C TYR A 64 -2.46 5.17 3.12
N VAL A 65 -1.19 4.86 3.45
CA VAL A 65 -0.57 3.58 3.06
C VAL A 65 -1.30 2.39 3.65
N LEU A 66 -1.65 2.44 4.93
CA LEU A 66 -2.38 1.34 5.57
C LEU A 66 -3.73 1.10 4.90
N ILE A 67 -4.45 2.18 4.54
CA ILE A 67 -5.73 2.09 3.81
C ILE A 67 -5.52 1.45 2.43
N GLU A 68 -4.47 1.85 1.69
CA GLU A 68 -4.18 1.30 0.37
C GLU A 68 -3.81 -0.19 0.43
N LEU A 69 -2.97 -0.58 1.39
CA LEU A 69 -2.63 -1.97 1.63
C LEU A 69 -3.88 -2.78 2.00
N SER A 70 -4.74 -2.23 2.88
CA SER A 70 -6.02 -2.86 3.20
C SER A 70 -6.88 -3.04 1.95
N ARG A 71 -6.97 -2.05 1.06
CA ARG A 71 -7.72 -2.16 -0.20
C ARG A 71 -7.19 -3.28 -1.09
N SER A 72 -5.87 -3.39 -1.24
CA SER A 72 -5.22 -4.47 -1.99
C SER A 72 -5.55 -5.85 -1.41
N LEU A 73 -5.59 -5.98 -0.07
CA LEU A 73 -6.00 -7.21 0.61
C LEU A 73 -7.51 -7.50 0.47
N VAL A 74 -8.37 -6.48 0.44
CA VAL A 74 -9.80 -6.67 0.11
C VAL A 74 -9.96 -7.21 -1.31
N GLU A 75 -9.20 -6.68 -2.26
CA GLU A 75 -9.25 -7.08 -3.67
C GLU A 75 -8.89 -8.57 -3.87
N TYR A 76 -8.04 -9.12 -2.98
CA TYR A 76 -7.75 -10.56 -2.94
C TYR A 76 -9.01 -11.38 -2.71
N PHE A 77 -9.90 -11.01 -1.79
CA PHE A 77 -11.14 -11.75 -1.53
C PHE A 77 -12.09 -11.75 -2.73
N ASN A 78 -12.09 -10.69 -3.54
CA ASN A 78 -12.92 -10.62 -4.74
C ASN A 78 -12.40 -11.52 -5.87
N SER A 79 -11.09 -11.61 -6.01
CA SER A 79 -10.45 -12.26 -7.15
C SER A 79 -9.89 -13.65 -6.86
N HIS A 80 -9.76 -14.03 -5.58
CA HIS A 80 -9.05 -15.21 -5.05
C HIS A 80 -7.65 -15.41 -5.68
N LYS A 81 -7.08 -14.34 -6.24
CA LYS A 81 -5.83 -14.34 -7.00
C LYS A 81 -5.10 -13.04 -6.75
N LEU A 82 -3.88 -13.14 -6.24
CA LEU A 82 -2.97 -12.00 -6.20
C LEU A 82 -2.46 -11.73 -7.62
N ARG A 83 -3.11 -10.81 -8.35
CA ARG A 83 -2.62 -10.40 -9.68
C ARG A 83 -1.37 -9.55 -9.48
N LEU A 84 -0.33 -9.86 -10.25
CA LEU A 84 0.93 -9.11 -10.23
C LEU A 84 0.71 -7.60 -10.44
N THR A 85 -0.26 -7.22 -11.27
CA THR A 85 -0.67 -5.83 -11.49
C THR A 85 -1.07 -5.13 -10.19
N PHE A 86 -1.85 -5.77 -9.32
CA PHE A 86 -2.26 -5.17 -8.04
C PHE A 86 -1.09 -4.99 -7.09
N ILE A 87 -0.16 -5.95 -7.07
CA ILE A 87 1.04 -5.88 -6.24
C ILE A 87 1.95 -4.74 -6.70
N ILE A 88 2.18 -4.62 -8.02
CA ILE A 88 3.01 -3.56 -8.59
C ILE A 88 2.35 -2.19 -8.34
N ASP A 89 1.03 -2.09 -8.50
CA ASP A 89 0.29 -0.85 -8.28
C ASP A 89 0.41 -0.40 -6.81
N ALA A 90 0.22 -1.32 -5.86
CA ALA A 90 0.42 -1.06 -4.45
C ALA A 90 1.87 -0.66 -4.13
N ALA A 91 2.86 -1.32 -4.75
CA ALA A 91 4.28 -0.99 -4.57
C ALA A 91 4.61 0.42 -5.08
N ILE A 92 4.09 0.82 -6.25
CA ILE A 92 4.28 2.18 -6.78
C ILE A 92 3.72 3.21 -5.81
N VAL A 93 2.47 3.02 -5.34
CA VAL A 93 1.84 3.95 -4.40
C VAL A 93 2.62 4.03 -3.08
N PHE A 94 3.10 2.89 -2.57
CA PHE A 94 3.92 2.83 -1.36
C PHE A 94 5.21 3.63 -1.50
N ILE A 95 5.94 3.47 -2.62
CA ILE A 95 7.18 4.21 -2.88
C ILE A 95 6.93 5.69 -3.07
N LEU A 96 5.89 6.07 -3.82
CA LEU A 96 5.52 7.48 -3.98
C LEU A 96 5.24 8.14 -2.63
N ARG A 97 4.56 7.44 -1.72
CA ARG A 97 4.34 7.95 -0.36
C ARG A 97 5.65 8.13 0.39
N GLU A 98 6.56 7.17 0.34
CA GLU A 98 7.84 7.28 1.06
C GLU A 98 8.62 8.51 0.60
N ILE A 99 8.63 8.77 -0.71
CA ILE A 99 9.21 9.98 -1.28
C ILE A 99 8.53 11.24 -0.73
N LEU A 100 7.19 11.27 -0.66
CA LEU A 100 6.46 12.41 -0.11
C LEU A 100 6.87 12.66 1.35
N ILE A 101 6.92 11.63 2.20
CA ILE A 101 7.32 11.81 3.60
C ILE A 101 8.74 12.33 3.73
N LEU A 102 9.69 11.74 3.01
CA LEU A 102 11.09 12.16 3.05
C LEU A 102 11.27 13.60 2.53
N LEU A 103 10.47 13.99 1.54
CA LEU A 103 10.43 15.36 1.04
C LEU A 103 9.88 16.33 2.10
N PHE A 104 8.77 15.98 2.76
CA PHE A 104 8.18 16.81 3.83
C PHE A 104 9.08 16.92 5.05
N LYS A 105 9.76 15.84 5.44
CA LYS A 105 10.73 15.83 6.55
C LYS A 105 12.06 16.50 6.21
N HIS A 106 12.25 16.93 4.96
CA HIS A 106 13.53 17.48 4.47
C HIS A 106 14.72 16.52 4.68
N GLU A 107 14.46 15.22 4.69
CA GLU A 107 15.46 14.15 4.91
C GLU A 107 15.97 13.55 3.60
N ILE A 108 15.56 14.10 2.45
CA ILE A 108 15.89 13.54 1.14
C ILE A 108 17.37 13.80 0.76
N LYS A 109 18.14 12.72 0.62
CA LYS A 109 19.52 12.75 0.12
C LYS A 109 19.55 12.51 -1.38
N ALA A 110 20.52 13.08 -2.08
CA ALA A 110 20.69 12.89 -3.53
C ALA A 110 20.75 11.39 -3.93
N GLU A 111 21.44 10.57 -3.14
CA GLU A 111 21.51 9.11 -3.35
C GLU A 111 20.14 8.42 -3.29
N MET A 112 19.28 8.84 -2.37
CA MET A 112 17.92 8.30 -2.24
C MET A 112 17.06 8.70 -3.44
N ILE A 113 17.22 9.91 -3.98
CA ILE A 113 16.51 10.34 -5.19
C ILE A 113 16.84 9.42 -6.36
N TYR A 114 18.12 9.09 -6.55
CA TYR A 114 18.53 8.16 -7.61
C TYR A 114 17.98 6.75 -7.38
N ALA A 115 18.04 6.24 -6.15
CA ALA A 115 17.50 4.93 -5.80
C ALA A 115 15.99 4.83 -6.04
N PHE A 116 15.22 5.81 -5.57
CA PHE A 116 13.77 5.87 -5.80
C PHE A 116 13.41 6.04 -7.26
N SER A 117 14.17 6.85 -8.01
CA SER A 117 13.96 7.01 -9.46
C SER A 117 14.17 5.71 -10.21
N ALA A 118 15.25 4.98 -9.91
CA ALA A 118 15.52 3.67 -10.49
C ALA A 118 14.43 2.65 -10.12
N LEU A 119 13.99 2.64 -8.86
CA LEU A 119 12.94 1.74 -8.39
C LEU A 119 11.59 2.01 -9.09
N ILE A 120 11.17 3.27 -9.15
CA ILE A 120 9.93 3.67 -9.86
C ILE A 120 10.03 3.31 -11.35
N PHE A 121 11.19 3.51 -11.97
CA PHE A 121 11.40 3.14 -13.37
C PHE A 121 11.22 1.64 -13.60
N VAL A 122 11.81 0.80 -12.74
CA VAL A 122 11.66 -0.66 -12.82
C VAL A 122 10.21 -1.08 -12.57
N LEU A 123 9.55 -0.54 -11.55
CA LEU A 123 8.15 -0.84 -11.26
C LEU A 123 7.22 -0.41 -12.39
N GLY A 124 7.46 0.77 -12.99
CA GLY A 124 6.74 1.26 -14.15
C GLY A 124 6.93 0.35 -15.36
N ALA A 125 8.16 -0.09 -15.63
CA ALA A 125 8.46 -1.03 -16.71
C ALA A 125 7.75 -2.38 -16.49
N LEU A 126 7.76 -2.91 -15.26
CA LEU A 126 7.06 -4.14 -14.91
C LEU A 126 5.54 -4.01 -15.07
N ARG A 127 4.96 -2.87 -14.68
CA ARG A 127 3.53 -2.59 -14.85
C ARG A 127 3.15 -2.61 -16.34
N ILE A 128 3.90 -1.89 -17.17
CA ILE A 128 3.67 -1.83 -18.62
C ILE A 128 3.82 -3.23 -19.23
N ALA A 129 4.89 -3.96 -18.88
CA ALA A 129 5.13 -5.30 -19.36
C ALA A 129 3.98 -6.26 -18.98
N SER A 130 3.51 -6.21 -17.73
CA SER A 130 2.40 -7.04 -17.26
C SER A 130 1.11 -6.78 -18.04
N ILE A 131 0.81 -5.52 -18.38
CA ILE A 131 -0.38 -5.15 -19.17
C ILE A 131 -0.22 -5.62 -20.62
N VAL A 132 0.96 -5.42 -21.23
CA VAL A 132 1.22 -5.82 -22.62
C VAL A 132 1.14 -7.34 -22.79
N VAL A 133 1.74 -8.11 -21.87
CA VAL A 133 1.69 -9.58 -21.91
C VAL A 133 0.24 -10.07 -21.75
N TYR A 134 -0.50 -9.52 -20.77
CA TYR A 134 -1.90 -9.87 -20.56
C TYR A 134 -2.77 -9.58 -21.80
N ASN A 135 -2.56 -8.43 -22.45
CA ASN A 135 -3.29 -8.08 -23.67
C ASN A 135 -2.92 -9.00 -24.85
N ARG A 136 -1.65 -9.41 -24.96
CA ARG A 136 -1.20 -10.35 -26.01
C ARG A 136 -1.84 -11.73 -25.84
N GLU A 137 -1.88 -12.27 -24.63
CA GLU A 137 -2.54 -13.56 -24.36
C GLU A 137 -4.01 -13.52 -24.76
N LYS A 138 -4.70 -12.41 -24.49
CA LYS A 138 -6.11 -12.22 -24.86
C LYS A 138 -6.32 -12.15 -26.39
N MET A 139 -5.39 -11.58 -27.15
CA MET A 139 -5.50 -11.52 -28.62
C MET A 139 -5.18 -12.85 -29.31
N ILE A 140 -4.32 -13.69 -28.73
CA ILE A 140 -3.96 -15.00 -29.30
C ILE A 140 -5.05 -16.06 -29.01
N ALA A 141 -5.83 -15.87 -27.95
CA ALA A 141 -6.92 -16.76 -27.56
C ALA A 141 -8.22 -16.55 -28.36
N HIS A 142 -8.23 -15.64 -29.34
CA HIS A 142 -9.40 -15.24 -30.12
C HIS A 142 -9.17 -15.43 -31.62
#